data_AF-A0A6P2E670-F1
#
_entry.id   AF-A0A6P2E670-F1
#
_cell.length_a   1.000
_cell.length_b   1.000
_cell.length_c   1.000
_cell.angle_alpha   90.00
_cell.angle_beta   90.00
_cell.angle_gamma   90.00
#
_symmetry.space_group_name_H-M   'P 1'
#
loop_
_entity.id
_entity.type
_entity.pdbx_description
1 polymer ?
#
loop_
_entity_poly.entity_id
_entity_poly.type
_entity_poly.pdbx_seq_one_letter_code
_entity_poly.pdbx_strand_id
1 'polypeptide(L)'
;METVRVFFCAAALMLGAANAVAQILIGQSADMSGPVAASVKETILGSQLVIDNVNAQGGIHGEKIEVIRLDDGLDTKRSVENSRILIEEKKVIALLLNRGTPNALAVVPLLDKSGTPLIAPSTGAMSLHKPVQKHVFNVRSTYQREAEKAVQHLHTVGMQRIAVVQADDSFGKDAMEGAMKGFDKAGLKPVVLALADRNKPDYTAIVPKLVASNAQAVLWIGSGTAVTEGVKALRATGSAAQVITLSNNAASGFIKELGGASGGVVVMQVLPSERGLAHPLVKEASDLAKAKGDIELSPALLEGFVATKVLVEALRRAGPKPTRARLLAALNDFRYDPGGGLEVSYSPQDHTGIDYVDLSIISGGRFKR
;
A
#
# COMPACT_ATOMS: atom_id res chain seq x y z
N MET A 1 -4.20 -77.16 41.58
CA MET A 1 -5.10 -76.72 40.49
C MET A 1 -5.40 -75.25 40.71
N GLU A 2 -4.77 -74.43 39.89
CA GLU A 2 -4.63 -72.99 40.03
C GLU A 2 -5.87 -72.25 39.50
N THR A 3 -6.36 -71.27 40.26
CA THR A 3 -7.34 -70.27 39.80
C THR A 3 -6.61 -68.98 39.48
N VAL A 4 -6.42 -68.70 38.19
CA VAL A 4 -5.84 -67.48 37.65
C VAL A 4 -6.90 -66.38 37.63
N ARG A 5 -6.68 -65.29 38.39
CA ARG A 5 -7.44 -64.03 38.29
C ARG A 5 -6.82 -63.17 37.20
N VAL A 6 -7.55 -62.93 36.12
CA VAL A 6 -7.18 -61.98 35.06
C VAL A 6 -7.69 -60.59 35.45
N PHE A 7 -6.77 -59.65 35.70
CA PHE A 7 -7.06 -58.22 35.83
C PHE A 7 -7.20 -57.61 34.43
N PHE A 8 -8.38 -57.08 34.09
CA PHE A 8 -8.58 -56.26 32.90
C PHE A 8 -8.26 -54.79 33.26
N CYS A 9 -7.11 -54.29 32.81
CA CYS A 9 -6.82 -52.85 32.79
C CYS A 9 -7.53 -52.21 31.58
N ALA A 10 -8.58 -51.43 31.84
CA ALA A 10 -9.20 -50.58 30.83
C ALA A 10 -8.32 -49.34 30.60
N ALA A 11 -7.53 -49.35 29.53
CA ALA A 11 -6.86 -48.16 29.02
C ALA A 11 -7.89 -47.30 28.26
N ALA A 12 -8.33 -46.21 28.87
CA ALA A 12 -9.14 -45.21 28.19
C ALA A 12 -8.27 -44.46 27.17
N LEU A 13 -8.42 -44.81 25.89
CA LEU A 13 -7.94 -43.98 24.77
C LEU A 13 -8.75 -42.68 24.74
N MET A 14 -8.23 -41.62 25.34
CA MET A 14 -8.62 -40.27 24.97
C MET A 14 -8.07 -40.00 23.56
N LEU A 15 -8.86 -40.26 22.53
CA LEU A 15 -8.67 -39.61 21.24
C LEU A 15 -8.88 -38.11 21.47
N GLY A 16 -7.80 -37.38 21.70
CA GLY A 16 -7.78 -35.95 21.48
C GLY A 16 -8.05 -35.73 20.00
N ALA A 17 -9.29 -35.38 19.66
CA ALA A 17 -9.58 -34.78 18.37
C ALA A 17 -8.64 -33.57 18.24
N ALA A 18 -7.63 -33.68 17.39
CA ALA A 18 -6.88 -32.53 16.94
C ALA A 18 -7.91 -31.64 16.23
N ASN A 19 -8.47 -30.68 16.97
CA ASN A 19 -9.28 -29.63 16.39
C ASN A 19 -8.42 -29.01 15.29
N ALA A 20 -8.76 -29.25 14.03
CA ALA A 20 -8.20 -28.48 12.93
C ALA A 20 -8.49 -27.02 13.28
N VAL A 21 -7.44 -26.30 13.70
CA VAL A 21 -7.58 -24.91 14.12
C VAL A 21 -7.96 -24.15 12.86
N ALA A 22 -9.20 -23.68 12.79
CA ALA A 22 -9.67 -22.93 11.64
C ALA A 22 -8.77 -21.71 11.41
N GLN A 23 -8.42 -21.47 10.14
CA GLN A 23 -7.56 -20.36 9.73
C GLN A 23 -8.40 -19.36 8.94
N ILE A 24 -8.20 -18.08 9.25
CA ILE A 24 -8.74 -16.96 8.47
C ILE A 24 -7.80 -16.71 7.30
N LEU A 25 -8.21 -17.14 6.11
CA LEU A 25 -7.41 -16.99 4.89
C LEU A 25 -7.66 -15.63 4.23
N ILE A 26 -6.57 -14.89 4.00
CA ILE A 26 -6.54 -13.59 3.35
C ILE A 26 -5.65 -13.69 2.11
N GLY A 27 -6.03 -13.07 1.01
CA GLY A 27 -5.27 -13.09 -0.24
C GLY A 27 -4.53 -11.77 -0.49
N GLN A 28 -3.37 -11.84 -1.14
CA GLN A 28 -2.69 -10.68 -1.69
C GLN A 28 -2.09 -11.01 -3.06
N SER A 29 -2.48 -10.24 -4.07
CA SER A 29 -1.82 -10.21 -5.38
C SER A 29 -1.07 -8.88 -5.52
N ALA A 30 0.25 -8.95 -5.63
CA ALA A 30 1.08 -7.75 -5.73
C ALA A 30 2.40 -8.06 -6.45
N ASP A 31 3.10 -7.02 -6.87
CA ASP A 31 4.41 -7.12 -7.51
C ASP A 31 5.51 -7.40 -6.48
N MET A 32 6.02 -8.63 -6.43
CA MET A 32 7.05 -9.05 -5.46
C MET A 32 8.45 -9.17 -6.09
N SER A 33 8.54 -9.14 -7.42
CA SER A 33 9.78 -9.35 -8.18
C SER A 33 10.12 -8.26 -9.20
N GLY A 34 9.17 -7.40 -9.56
CA GLY A 34 9.27 -6.39 -10.59
C GLY A 34 9.45 -4.95 -10.09
N PRO A 35 8.98 -3.94 -10.85
CA PRO A 35 9.38 -2.52 -10.73
C PRO A 35 8.89 -1.80 -9.45
N VAL A 36 8.03 -2.42 -8.63
CA VAL A 36 7.62 -1.88 -7.33
C VAL A 36 7.89 -2.84 -6.16
N ALA A 37 8.64 -3.92 -6.41
CA ALA A 37 8.92 -4.97 -5.43
C ALA A 37 9.53 -4.47 -4.11
N ALA A 38 10.38 -3.44 -4.17
CA ALA A 38 10.96 -2.84 -2.96
C ALA A 38 9.88 -2.35 -1.98
N SER A 39 8.95 -1.52 -2.47
CA SER A 39 7.85 -1.00 -1.66
C SER A 39 6.88 -2.11 -1.21
N VAL A 40 6.60 -3.09 -2.07
CA VAL A 40 5.70 -4.20 -1.74
C VAL A 40 6.28 -5.07 -0.63
N LYS A 41 7.58 -5.40 -0.68
CA LYS A 41 8.26 -6.15 0.38
C LYS A 41 8.15 -5.42 1.73
N GLU A 42 8.33 -4.11 1.75
CA GLU A 42 8.20 -3.32 2.98
C GLU A 42 6.75 -3.31 3.51
N THR A 43 5.74 -3.15 2.65
CA THR A 43 4.32 -3.29 3.06
C THR A 43 4.00 -4.69 3.59
N ILE A 44 4.57 -5.74 2.99
CA ILE A 44 4.41 -7.13 3.46
C ILE A 44 5.02 -7.29 4.85
N LEU A 45 6.21 -6.73 5.09
CA LEU A 45 6.85 -6.75 6.42
C LEU A 45 5.96 -6.08 7.46
N GLY A 46 5.44 -4.88 7.18
CA GLY A 46 4.56 -4.17 8.09
C GLY A 46 3.25 -4.92 8.38
N SER A 47 2.68 -5.53 7.35
CA SER A 47 1.52 -6.42 7.49
C SER A 47 1.82 -7.62 8.38
N GLN A 48 2.96 -8.26 8.17
CA GLN A 48 3.38 -9.44 8.92
C GLN A 48 3.62 -9.15 10.41
N LEU A 49 4.15 -7.96 10.76
CA LEU A 49 4.31 -7.55 12.16
C LEU A 49 2.99 -7.59 12.93
N VAL A 50 1.91 -7.09 12.33
CA VAL A 50 0.57 -7.07 12.95
C VAL A 50 0.00 -8.48 13.03
N ILE A 51 0.08 -9.25 11.95
CA ILE A 51 -0.45 -10.63 11.90
C ILE A 51 0.26 -11.52 12.92
N ASP A 52 1.58 -11.46 12.99
CA ASP A 52 2.37 -12.25 13.93
C ASP A 52 2.00 -11.92 15.38
N ASN A 53 1.86 -10.62 15.69
CA ASN A 53 1.45 -10.17 17.02
C ASN A 53 0.04 -10.67 17.38
N VAL A 54 -0.92 -10.54 16.48
CA VAL A 54 -2.31 -11.01 16.69
C VAL A 54 -2.35 -12.53 16.84
N ASN A 55 -1.65 -13.28 16.00
CA ASN A 55 -1.61 -14.74 16.05
C ASN A 55 -0.92 -15.26 17.32
N ALA A 56 0.12 -14.56 17.81
CA ALA A 56 0.78 -14.89 19.08
C ALA A 56 -0.16 -14.69 20.29
N GLN A 57 -1.15 -13.80 20.18
CA GLN A 57 -2.18 -13.55 21.20
C GLN A 57 -3.41 -14.49 21.06
N GLY A 58 -3.31 -15.56 20.26
CA GLY A 58 -4.39 -16.53 20.06
C GLY A 58 -5.27 -16.27 18.83
N GLY A 59 -4.91 -15.29 17.99
CA GLY A 59 -5.62 -14.99 16.75
C GLY A 59 -6.90 -14.18 16.97
N ILE A 60 -7.83 -14.27 16.02
CA ILE A 60 -9.14 -13.61 16.08
C ILE A 60 -10.18 -14.66 16.45
N HIS A 61 -10.79 -14.52 17.63
CA HIS A 61 -11.77 -15.47 18.15
C HIS A 61 -11.26 -16.94 18.14
N GLY A 62 -9.95 -17.13 18.37
CA GLY A 62 -9.29 -18.43 18.37
C GLY A 62 -8.78 -18.91 16.99
N GLU A 63 -9.01 -18.15 15.92
CA GLU A 63 -8.58 -18.48 14.56
C GLU A 63 -7.38 -17.64 14.13
N LYS A 64 -6.32 -18.29 13.62
CA LYS A 64 -5.13 -17.58 13.14
C LYS A 64 -5.36 -16.97 11.77
N ILE A 65 -4.79 -15.80 11.53
CA ILE A 65 -4.77 -15.15 10.21
C ILE A 65 -3.61 -15.72 9.40
N GLU A 66 -3.88 -16.15 8.17
CA GLU A 66 -2.87 -16.53 7.19
C GLU A 66 -3.07 -15.71 5.90
N VAL A 67 -1.98 -15.14 5.38
CA VAL A 67 -2.01 -14.39 4.12
C VAL A 67 -1.34 -15.20 3.02
N ILE A 68 -2.13 -15.59 2.03
CA ILE A 68 -1.68 -16.27 0.82
C ILE A 68 -1.31 -15.20 -0.21
N ARG A 69 -0.03 -15.21 -0.60
CA ARG A 69 0.59 -14.17 -1.43
C ARG A 69 0.95 -14.73 -2.79
N LEU A 70 0.50 -14.08 -3.86
CA LEU A 70 0.84 -14.42 -5.24
C LEU A 70 1.49 -13.23 -5.93
N ASP A 71 2.63 -13.46 -6.57
CA ASP A 71 3.33 -12.43 -7.33
C ASP A 71 2.62 -12.19 -8.66
N ASP A 72 2.20 -10.94 -8.91
CA ASP A 72 1.65 -10.52 -10.20
C ASP A 72 2.61 -9.69 -11.04
N GLY A 73 3.82 -9.41 -10.57
CA GLY A 73 4.84 -8.63 -11.27
C GLY A 73 4.32 -7.32 -11.88
N LEU A 74 3.31 -6.71 -11.24
CA LEU A 74 2.60 -5.51 -11.69
C LEU A 74 1.82 -5.67 -13.02
N ASP A 75 1.63 -6.91 -13.47
CA ASP A 75 0.84 -7.27 -14.67
C ASP A 75 -0.65 -7.40 -14.33
N THR A 76 -1.48 -6.68 -15.08
CA THR A 76 -2.91 -6.59 -14.82
C THR A 76 -3.64 -7.92 -15.03
N LYS A 77 -3.28 -8.69 -16.07
CA LYS A 77 -3.95 -9.97 -16.36
C LYS A 77 -3.63 -11.01 -15.29
N ARG A 78 -2.37 -11.10 -14.89
CA ARG A 78 -1.91 -11.97 -13.81
C ARG A 78 -2.51 -11.56 -12.47
N SER A 79 -2.72 -10.28 -12.21
CA SER A 79 -3.40 -9.82 -10.99
C SER A 79 -4.86 -10.30 -10.90
N VAL A 80 -5.59 -10.26 -12.02
CA VAL A 80 -6.96 -10.82 -12.12
C VAL A 80 -6.94 -12.33 -11.90
N GLU A 81 -6.02 -13.05 -12.55
CA GLU A 81 -5.91 -14.50 -12.40
C GLU A 81 -5.51 -14.93 -10.99
N ASN A 82 -4.51 -14.28 -10.40
CA ASN A 82 -4.13 -14.48 -9.00
C ASN A 82 -5.32 -14.23 -8.06
N SER A 83 -6.07 -13.15 -8.29
CA SER A 83 -7.26 -12.84 -7.48
C SER A 83 -8.34 -13.92 -7.63
N ARG A 84 -8.53 -14.46 -8.84
CA ARG A 84 -9.44 -15.59 -9.10
C ARG A 84 -9.00 -16.84 -8.33
N ILE A 85 -7.73 -17.23 -8.42
CA ILE A 85 -7.15 -18.37 -7.67
C ILE A 85 -7.36 -18.17 -6.16
N LEU A 86 -7.04 -16.99 -5.63
CA LEU A 86 -7.20 -16.69 -4.20
C LEU A 86 -8.67 -16.82 -3.76
N ILE A 87 -9.60 -16.27 -4.52
CA ILE A 87 -11.03 -16.22 -4.19
C ILE A 87 -11.71 -17.58 -4.38
N GLU A 88 -11.46 -18.24 -5.51
CA GLU A 88 -12.21 -19.42 -5.94
C GLU A 88 -11.57 -20.71 -5.47
N GLU A 89 -10.23 -20.81 -5.47
CA GLU A 89 -9.52 -22.05 -5.14
C GLU A 89 -9.03 -22.03 -3.70
N LYS A 90 -8.40 -20.93 -3.26
CA LYS A 90 -7.89 -20.77 -1.89
C LYS A 90 -8.95 -20.31 -0.90
N LYS A 91 -10.14 -19.95 -1.36
CA LYS A 91 -11.30 -19.57 -0.55
C LYS A 91 -11.00 -18.45 0.46
N VAL A 92 -10.14 -17.50 0.09
CA VAL A 92 -9.86 -16.35 0.98
C VAL A 92 -11.13 -15.54 1.23
N ILE A 93 -11.25 -14.97 2.43
CA ILE A 93 -12.43 -14.16 2.79
C ILE A 93 -12.24 -12.67 2.51
N ALA A 94 -11.02 -12.24 2.18
CA ALA A 94 -10.71 -10.89 1.74
C ALA A 94 -9.43 -10.88 0.90
N LEU A 95 -9.28 -9.85 0.07
CA LEU A 95 -7.99 -9.43 -0.47
C LEU A 95 -7.44 -8.25 0.34
N LEU A 96 -6.13 -8.18 0.50
CA LEU A 96 -5.43 -7.13 1.25
C LEU A 96 -4.27 -6.60 0.40
N LEU A 97 -4.09 -5.27 0.38
CA LEU A 97 -2.87 -4.63 -0.17
C LEU A 97 -2.50 -5.13 -1.58
N ASN A 98 -3.50 -5.25 -2.47
CA ASN A 98 -3.19 -5.45 -3.89
C ASN A 98 -2.49 -4.21 -4.44
N ARG A 99 -1.62 -4.36 -5.43
CA ARG A 99 -0.75 -3.26 -5.87
C ARG A 99 -1.05 -2.82 -7.31
N GLY A 100 -1.19 -1.51 -7.49
CA GLY A 100 -1.28 -0.85 -8.80
C GLY A 100 -2.70 -0.49 -9.23
N THR A 101 -2.85 0.69 -9.86
CA THR A 101 -4.18 1.20 -10.27
C THR A 101 -4.85 0.35 -11.34
N PRO A 102 -4.21 0.01 -12.49
CA PRO A 102 -4.85 -0.87 -13.48
C PRO A 102 -5.19 -2.24 -12.90
N ASN A 103 -4.32 -2.78 -12.06
CA ASN A 103 -4.47 -4.06 -11.38
C ASN A 103 -5.72 -4.07 -10.49
N ALA A 104 -5.83 -3.08 -9.58
CA ALA A 104 -6.96 -2.97 -8.69
C ALA A 104 -8.29 -2.76 -9.43
N LEU A 105 -8.31 -1.88 -10.43
CA LEU A 105 -9.51 -1.65 -11.25
C LEU A 105 -9.96 -2.90 -12.01
N ALA A 106 -9.03 -3.67 -12.57
CA ALA A 106 -9.36 -4.89 -13.30
C ALA A 106 -9.92 -6.00 -12.40
N VAL A 107 -9.61 -5.97 -11.10
CA VAL A 107 -10.09 -6.96 -10.13
C VAL A 107 -11.51 -6.63 -9.63
N VAL A 108 -11.96 -5.37 -9.69
CA VAL A 108 -13.28 -4.94 -9.16
C VAL A 108 -14.47 -5.82 -9.63
N PRO A 109 -14.64 -6.14 -10.93
CA PRO A 109 -15.77 -6.97 -11.37
C PRO A 109 -15.78 -8.37 -10.73
N LEU A 110 -14.61 -8.94 -10.46
CA LEU A 110 -14.48 -10.22 -9.76
C LEU A 110 -14.86 -10.10 -8.28
N LEU A 111 -14.50 -8.98 -7.63
CA LEU A 111 -14.91 -8.70 -6.25
C LEU A 111 -16.44 -8.60 -6.15
N ASP A 112 -17.06 -7.86 -7.06
CA ASP A 112 -18.51 -7.69 -7.12
C ASP A 112 -19.25 -9.00 -7.34
N LYS A 113 -18.74 -9.85 -8.24
CA LYS A 113 -19.33 -11.17 -8.50
C LYS A 113 -19.20 -12.12 -7.30
N SER A 114 -18.09 -12.04 -6.57
CA SER A 114 -17.74 -13.01 -5.51
C SER A 114 -18.12 -12.55 -4.10
N GLY A 115 -18.51 -11.28 -3.94
CA GLY A 115 -18.73 -10.65 -2.64
C GLY A 115 -17.44 -10.54 -1.81
N THR A 116 -16.26 -10.51 -2.42
CA THR A 116 -14.99 -10.50 -1.68
C THR A 116 -14.54 -9.06 -1.43
N PRO A 117 -14.38 -8.61 -0.18
CA PRO A 117 -13.81 -7.29 0.08
C PRO A 117 -12.32 -7.25 -0.28
N LEU A 118 -11.92 -6.17 -0.96
CA LEU A 118 -10.53 -5.73 -1.10
C LEU A 118 -10.28 -4.59 -0.12
N ILE A 119 -9.42 -4.84 0.86
CA ILE A 119 -9.09 -3.91 1.93
C ILE A 119 -7.72 -3.30 1.64
N ALA A 120 -7.66 -1.98 1.77
CA ALA A 120 -6.46 -1.17 1.58
C ALA A 120 -5.71 -1.49 0.27
N PRO A 121 -6.35 -1.36 -0.91
CA PRO A 121 -5.58 -1.40 -2.16
C PRO A 121 -4.41 -0.41 -2.06
N SER A 122 -3.20 -0.86 -2.43
CA SER A 122 -1.99 -0.02 -2.45
C SER A 122 -1.98 0.82 -3.73
N THR A 123 -2.96 1.70 -3.81
CA THR A 123 -3.17 2.73 -4.82
C THR A 123 -4.14 3.78 -4.28
N GLY A 124 -3.90 5.06 -4.58
CA GLY A 124 -4.78 6.17 -4.20
C GLY A 124 -5.69 6.63 -5.34
N ALA A 125 -5.94 5.80 -6.36
CA ALA A 125 -6.66 6.25 -7.55
C ALA A 125 -8.11 6.63 -7.25
N MET A 126 -8.54 7.85 -7.63
CA MET A 126 -9.89 8.35 -7.32
C MET A 126 -11.01 7.45 -7.83
N SER A 127 -10.78 6.70 -8.91
CA SER A 127 -11.72 5.72 -9.46
C SER A 127 -12.07 4.57 -8.51
N LEU A 128 -11.26 4.34 -7.46
CA LEU A 128 -11.54 3.40 -6.37
C LEU A 128 -12.28 4.05 -5.18
N HIS A 129 -12.44 5.36 -5.20
CA HIS A 129 -13.15 6.15 -4.19
C HIS A 129 -14.51 6.64 -4.69
N LYS A 130 -14.57 7.11 -5.95
CA LYS A 130 -15.75 7.74 -6.56
C LYS A 130 -15.99 7.23 -7.99
N PRO A 131 -17.21 6.75 -8.32
CA PRO A 131 -18.29 6.42 -7.37
C PRO A 131 -17.84 5.36 -6.35
N VAL A 132 -18.55 5.23 -5.23
CA VAL A 132 -18.19 4.28 -4.18
C VAL A 132 -18.16 2.85 -4.73
N GLN A 133 -17.07 2.15 -4.47
CA GLN A 133 -16.87 0.76 -4.87
C GLN A 133 -17.32 -0.16 -3.73
N LYS A 134 -18.39 -0.94 -3.94
CA LYS A 134 -19.06 -1.72 -2.88
C LYS A 134 -18.14 -2.65 -2.10
N HIS A 135 -17.13 -3.20 -2.78
CA HIS A 135 -16.22 -4.19 -2.22
C HIS A 135 -14.78 -3.67 -2.07
N VAL A 136 -14.52 -2.38 -2.27
CA VAL A 136 -13.18 -1.81 -2.09
C VAL A 136 -13.21 -0.82 -0.93
N PHE A 137 -12.31 -1.02 0.03
CA PHE A 137 -12.21 -0.22 1.24
C PHE A 137 -10.81 0.39 1.31
N ASN A 138 -10.68 1.66 0.93
CA ASN A 138 -9.40 2.34 0.85
C ASN A 138 -8.94 2.79 2.24
N VAL A 139 -7.64 2.74 2.51
CA VAL A 139 -7.09 3.24 3.79
C VAL A 139 -6.27 4.50 3.56
N ARG A 140 -5.42 4.49 2.54
CA ARG A 140 -4.58 5.63 2.17
C ARG A 140 -5.36 6.74 1.49
N SER A 141 -4.79 7.94 1.50
CA SER A 141 -5.30 9.07 0.73
C SER A 141 -5.06 8.95 -0.77
N THR A 142 -5.78 9.79 -1.50
CA THR A 142 -5.89 9.73 -2.96
C THR A 142 -4.69 10.37 -3.65
N TYR A 143 -4.26 9.83 -4.78
CA TYR A 143 -3.17 10.40 -5.58
C TYR A 143 -3.51 11.80 -6.09
N GLN A 144 -4.79 12.08 -6.38
CA GLN A 144 -5.18 13.42 -6.79
C GLN A 144 -4.85 14.47 -5.73
N ARG A 145 -5.10 14.17 -4.45
CA ARG A 145 -4.74 15.06 -3.34
C ARG A 145 -3.24 15.18 -3.17
N GLU A 146 -2.50 14.08 -3.27
CA GLU A 146 -1.04 14.09 -3.21
C GLU A 146 -0.43 14.96 -4.32
N ALA A 147 -0.86 14.77 -5.57
CA ALA A 147 -0.35 15.50 -6.72
C ALA A 147 -0.76 16.98 -6.70
N GLU A 148 -1.98 17.30 -6.26
CA GLU A 148 -2.42 18.68 -6.05
C GLU A 148 -1.52 19.38 -5.02
N LYS A 149 -1.30 18.73 -3.87
CA LYS A 149 -0.45 19.25 -2.79
C LYS A 149 1.01 19.38 -3.23
N ALA A 150 1.51 18.46 -4.04
CA ALA A 150 2.86 18.50 -4.59
C ALA A 150 3.09 19.76 -5.45
N VAL A 151 2.16 20.06 -6.37
CA VAL A 151 2.26 21.27 -7.21
C VAL A 151 2.14 22.54 -6.36
N GLN A 152 1.19 22.59 -5.43
CA GLN A 152 1.05 23.73 -4.51
C GLN A 152 2.30 23.96 -3.66
N HIS A 153 2.91 22.88 -3.16
CA HIS A 153 4.16 22.96 -2.39
C HIS A 153 5.29 23.55 -3.24
N LEU A 154 5.51 23.02 -4.45
CA LEU A 154 6.52 23.54 -5.37
C LEU A 154 6.30 25.03 -5.66
N HIS A 155 5.06 25.43 -5.91
CA HIS A 155 4.74 26.85 -6.12
C HIS A 155 5.02 27.71 -4.89
N THR A 156 4.65 27.23 -3.69
CA THR A 156 4.86 27.95 -2.41
C THR A 156 6.35 28.18 -2.14
N VAL A 157 7.22 27.24 -2.52
CA VAL A 157 8.68 27.38 -2.40
C VAL A 157 9.33 28.11 -3.59
N GLY A 158 8.54 28.77 -4.44
CA GLY A 158 9.01 29.67 -5.49
C GLY A 158 9.26 29.01 -6.85
N MET A 159 8.92 27.74 -7.04
CA MET A 159 9.04 27.08 -8.34
C MET A 159 7.87 27.49 -9.25
N GLN A 160 8.18 28.12 -10.38
CA GLN A 160 7.21 28.60 -11.36
C GLN A 160 7.20 27.73 -12.62
N ARG A 161 8.35 27.14 -12.96
CA ARG A 161 8.51 26.24 -14.12
C ARG A 161 8.55 24.80 -13.66
N ILE A 162 7.39 24.17 -13.59
CA ILE A 162 7.23 22.78 -13.14
C ILE A 162 6.95 21.92 -14.37
N ALA A 163 7.81 20.94 -14.65
CA ALA A 163 7.54 19.91 -15.64
C ALA A 163 6.86 18.70 -14.98
N VAL A 164 6.13 17.92 -15.78
CA VAL A 164 5.51 16.67 -15.33
C VAL A 164 5.99 15.52 -16.21
N VAL A 165 6.44 14.44 -15.58
CA VAL A 165 6.58 13.14 -16.24
C VAL A 165 5.43 12.27 -15.74
N GLN A 166 4.64 11.73 -16.66
CA GLN A 166 3.44 10.96 -16.35
C GLN A 166 3.56 9.56 -16.93
N ALA A 167 3.38 8.53 -16.09
CA ALA A 167 3.15 7.17 -16.59
C ALA A 167 1.94 7.14 -17.55
N ASP A 168 2.08 6.45 -18.68
CA ASP A 168 1.01 6.37 -19.68
C ASP A 168 0.04 5.22 -19.36
N ASP A 169 -0.69 5.37 -18.26
CA ASP A 169 -1.71 4.44 -17.79
C ASP A 169 -2.77 5.14 -16.92
N SER A 170 -3.68 4.37 -16.32
CA SER A 170 -4.71 4.93 -15.43
C SER A 170 -4.17 5.49 -14.12
N PHE A 171 -3.00 5.05 -13.63
CA PHE A 171 -2.36 5.65 -12.46
C PHE A 171 -1.84 7.04 -12.79
N GLY A 172 -1.09 7.16 -13.89
CA GLY A 172 -0.52 8.43 -14.31
C GLY A 172 -1.58 9.45 -14.65
N LYS A 173 -2.65 9.04 -15.34
CA LYS A 173 -3.80 9.90 -15.67
C LYS A 173 -4.51 10.40 -14.41
N ASP A 174 -4.80 9.52 -13.44
CA ASP A 174 -5.46 9.92 -12.20
C ASP A 174 -4.63 10.94 -11.42
N ALA A 175 -3.34 10.68 -11.20
CA ALA A 175 -2.47 11.63 -10.51
C ALA A 175 -2.32 12.95 -11.28
N MET A 176 -2.29 12.91 -12.63
CA MET A 176 -2.23 14.12 -13.45
C MET A 176 -3.48 15.00 -13.29
N GLU A 177 -4.68 14.41 -13.14
CA GLU A 177 -5.89 15.19 -12.83
C GLU A 177 -5.75 15.98 -11.52
N GLY A 178 -5.15 15.38 -10.49
CA GLY A 178 -4.81 16.07 -9.25
C GLY A 178 -3.76 17.16 -9.44
N ALA A 179 -2.70 16.86 -10.19
CA ALA A 179 -1.65 17.84 -10.51
C ALA A 179 -2.24 19.06 -11.23
N MET A 180 -3.16 18.86 -12.18
CA MET A 180 -3.84 19.94 -12.88
C MET A 180 -4.65 20.85 -11.95
N LYS A 181 -5.37 20.29 -10.97
CA LYS A 181 -6.02 21.11 -9.92
C LYS A 181 -5.01 21.95 -9.13
N GLY A 182 -3.83 21.40 -8.87
CA GLY A 182 -2.73 22.11 -8.21
C GLY A 182 -2.19 23.25 -9.07
N PHE A 183 -2.02 23.01 -10.36
CA PHE A 183 -1.61 24.01 -11.35
C PHE A 183 -2.63 25.15 -11.46
N ASP A 184 -3.92 24.81 -11.57
CA ASP A 184 -5.01 25.79 -11.66
C ASP A 184 -5.04 26.70 -10.42
N LYS A 185 -4.91 26.12 -9.22
CA LYS A 185 -4.85 26.88 -7.95
C LYS A 185 -3.60 27.76 -7.83
N ALA A 186 -2.49 27.35 -8.44
CA ALA A 186 -1.26 28.13 -8.49
C ALA A 186 -1.25 29.18 -9.62
N GLY A 187 -2.26 29.19 -10.51
CA GLY A 187 -2.23 30.02 -11.72
C GLY A 187 -1.12 29.64 -12.69
N LEU A 188 -0.70 28.37 -12.68
CA LEU A 188 0.41 27.82 -13.48
C LEU A 188 -0.09 26.78 -14.47
N LYS A 189 0.80 26.38 -15.39
CA LYS A 189 0.64 25.21 -16.26
C LYS A 189 1.96 24.42 -16.27
N PRO A 190 1.93 23.11 -16.56
CA PRO A 190 3.17 22.37 -16.74
C PRO A 190 3.95 22.96 -17.91
N VAL A 191 5.24 23.26 -17.72
CA VAL A 191 6.10 23.77 -18.81
C VAL A 191 6.39 22.70 -19.86
N VAL A 192 6.36 21.44 -19.43
CA VAL A 192 6.39 20.24 -20.27
C VAL A 192 5.54 19.17 -19.57
N LEU A 193 4.74 18.45 -20.36
CA LEU A 193 4.18 17.16 -20.00
C LEU A 193 4.84 16.09 -20.87
N ALA A 194 5.58 15.17 -20.25
CA ALA A 194 6.20 14.04 -20.93
C ALA A 194 5.52 12.74 -20.49
N LEU A 195 5.07 11.94 -21.46
CA LEU A 195 4.54 10.61 -21.21
C LEU A 195 5.69 9.60 -21.13
N ALA A 196 5.63 8.72 -20.13
CA ALA A 196 6.53 7.60 -19.93
C ALA A 196 5.75 6.30 -20.09
N ASP A 197 6.15 5.45 -21.02
CA ASP A 197 5.60 4.10 -21.11
C ASP A 197 5.75 3.39 -19.76
N ARG A 198 4.68 2.76 -19.27
CA ARG A 198 4.63 2.15 -17.94
C ARG A 198 5.72 1.09 -17.72
N ASN A 199 6.04 0.33 -18.76
CA ASN A 199 6.92 -0.83 -18.68
C ASN A 199 8.34 -0.52 -19.18
N LYS A 200 8.47 0.38 -20.15
CA LYS A 200 9.74 0.73 -20.79
C LYS A 200 9.82 2.23 -21.11
N PRO A 201 9.96 3.10 -20.09
CA PRO A 201 10.16 4.52 -20.32
C PRO A 201 11.38 4.81 -21.21
N ASP A 202 11.25 5.73 -22.15
CA ASP A 202 12.37 6.21 -22.97
C ASP A 202 12.96 7.50 -22.38
N TYR A 203 13.91 7.35 -21.46
CA TYR A 203 14.56 8.51 -20.84
C TYR A 203 15.41 9.32 -21.82
N THR A 204 15.87 8.71 -22.92
CA THR A 204 16.65 9.42 -23.95
C THR A 204 15.78 10.42 -24.71
N ALA A 205 14.47 10.16 -24.81
CA ALA A 205 13.49 11.10 -25.35
C ALA A 205 12.89 12.04 -24.29
N ILE A 206 12.69 11.56 -23.05
CA ILE A 206 12.04 12.34 -21.98
C ILE A 206 12.99 13.41 -21.42
N VAL A 207 14.20 13.02 -21.00
CA VAL A 207 15.11 13.91 -20.24
C VAL A 207 15.51 15.17 -21.03
N PRO A 208 15.84 15.11 -22.34
CA PRO A 208 16.16 16.32 -23.10
C PRO A 208 15.04 17.35 -23.12
N LYS A 209 13.77 16.92 -23.14
CA LYS A 209 12.61 17.83 -23.07
C LYS A 209 12.54 18.54 -21.72
N LEU A 210 12.82 17.82 -20.63
CA LEU A 210 12.85 18.41 -19.28
C LEU A 210 13.96 19.47 -19.19
N VAL A 211 15.16 19.17 -19.67
CA VAL A 211 16.30 20.11 -19.64
C VAL A 211 16.03 21.33 -20.53
N ALA A 212 15.59 21.12 -21.78
CA ALA A 212 15.32 22.21 -22.72
C ALA A 212 14.22 23.18 -22.23
N SER A 213 13.30 22.71 -21.39
CA SER A 213 12.24 23.53 -20.80
C SER A 213 12.70 24.47 -19.68
N ASN A 214 13.96 24.36 -19.24
CA ASN A 214 14.50 25.07 -18.07
C ASN A 214 13.62 24.86 -16.81
N ALA A 215 13.04 23.67 -16.66
CA ALA A 215 12.21 23.32 -15.51
C ALA A 215 13.01 23.48 -14.21
N GLN A 216 12.42 24.18 -13.24
CA GLN A 216 12.97 24.32 -11.88
C GLN A 216 12.62 23.10 -11.03
N ALA A 217 11.50 22.44 -11.34
CA ALA A 217 11.05 21.25 -10.67
C ALA A 217 10.42 20.25 -11.64
N VAL A 218 10.45 18.97 -11.27
CA VAL A 218 9.81 17.88 -11.99
C VAL A 218 8.92 17.11 -11.03
N LEU A 219 7.60 17.11 -11.28
CA LEU A 219 6.68 16.16 -10.68
C LEU A 219 6.74 14.86 -11.49
N TRP A 220 7.31 13.81 -10.90
CA TRP A 220 7.49 12.52 -11.56
C TRP A 220 6.46 11.51 -11.03
N ILE A 221 5.47 11.20 -11.86
CA ILE A 221 4.39 10.25 -11.59
C ILE A 221 4.74 8.94 -12.27
N GLY A 222 5.28 7.99 -11.51
CA GLY A 222 5.73 6.69 -12.02
C GLY A 222 5.96 5.65 -10.93
N SER A 223 6.25 4.42 -11.35
CA SER A 223 6.69 3.34 -10.46
C SER A 223 8.05 3.65 -9.83
N GLY A 224 8.41 2.91 -8.77
CA GLY A 224 9.66 3.12 -8.05
C GLY A 224 10.87 3.07 -8.99
N THR A 225 11.02 1.96 -9.72
CA THR A 225 12.11 1.81 -10.69
C THR A 225 12.07 2.86 -11.80
N ALA A 226 10.90 3.19 -12.36
CA ALA A 226 10.81 4.19 -13.43
C ALA A 226 11.25 5.59 -12.96
N VAL A 227 10.87 5.97 -11.74
CA VAL A 227 11.28 7.23 -11.14
C VAL A 227 12.78 7.18 -10.78
N THR A 228 13.30 6.09 -10.22
CA THR A 228 14.73 6.04 -9.83
C THR A 228 15.65 6.15 -11.03
N GLU A 229 15.37 5.43 -12.11
CA GLU A 229 16.13 5.49 -13.36
C GLU A 229 16.01 6.86 -14.03
N GLY A 230 14.79 7.41 -14.09
CA GLY A 230 14.54 8.73 -14.66
C GLY A 230 15.25 9.86 -13.91
N VAL A 231 15.25 9.83 -12.58
CA VAL A 231 15.97 10.80 -11.75
C VAL A 231 17.49 10.68 -11.94
N LYS A 232 18.03 9.47 -12.02
CA LYS A 232 19.45 9.26 -12.33
C LYS A 232 19.81 9.83 -13.70
N ALA A 233 19.00 9.53 -14.71
CA ALA A 233 19.20 10.04 -16.07
C ALA A 233 19.13 11.57 -16.12
N LEU A 234 18.15 12.18 -15.43
CA LEU A 234 18.04 13.64 -15.33
C LEU A 234 19.27 14.25 -14.65
N ARG A 235 19.71 13.71 -13.52
CA ARG A 235 20.89 14.23 -12.79
C ARG A 235 22.19 14.03 -13.55
N ALA A 236 22.32 12.97 -14.36
CA ALA A 236 23.49 12.75 -15.21
C ALA A 236 23.70 13.87 -16.25
N THR A 237 22.67 14.66 -16.56
CA THR A 237 22.79 15.86 -17.42
C THR A 237 23.35 17.08 -16.70
N GLY A 238 23.55 17.02 -15.39
CA GLY A 238 23.88 18.17 -14.54
C GLY A 238 22.66 18.99 -14.11
N SER A 239 21.44 18.53 -14.41
CA SER A 239 20.22 19.22 -13.99
C SER A 239 20.09 19.30 -12.47
N ALA A 240 19.80 20.51 -11.97
CA ALA A 240 19.53 20.80 -10.58
C ALA A 240 18.02 20.87 -10.25
N ALA A 241 17.15 20.43 -11.16
CA ALA A 241 15.71 20.52 -10.97
C ALA A 241 15.27 19.74 -9.71
N GLN A 242 14.43 20.37 -8.89
CA GLN A 242 13.83 19.73 -7.73
C GLN A 242 12.88 18.63 -8.18
N VAL A 243 13.16 17.38 -7.83
CA VAL A 243 12.26 16.26 -8.13
C VAL A 243 11.30 16.05 -6.97
N ILE A 244 10.01 15.91 -7.28
CA ILE A 244 8.99 15.45 -6.36
C ILE A 244 8.25 14.25 -6.96
N THR A 245 7.95 13.24 -6.16
CA THR A 245 7.16 12.06 -6.56
C THR A 245 6.14 11.70 -5.49
N LEU A 246 5.26 10.74 -5.79
CA LEU A 246 4.13 10.38 -4.94
C LEU A 246 4.48 9.26 -3.95
N SER A 247 3.63 9.08 -2.94
CA SER A 247 3.90 8.17 -1.83
C SER A 247 3.93 6.69 -2.20
N ASN A 248 3.52 6.29 -3.42
CA ASN A 248 3.75 4.92 -3.89
C ASN A 248 5.25 4.56 -3.94
N ASN A 249 6.12 5.57 -3.92
CA ASN A 249 7.59 5.45 -3.89
C ASN A 249 8.19 5.68 -2.49
N ALA A 250 7.37 5.86 -1.44
CA ALA A 250 7.81 6.14 -0.07
C ALA A 250 8.33 4.87 0.64
N ALA A 251 9.41 4.29 0.12
CA ALA A 251 10.04 3.08 0.62
C ALA A 251 11.55 3.29 0.83
N SER A 252 12.14 2.60 1.80
CA SER A 252 13.60 2.64 2.02
C SER A 252 14.35 2.06 0.82
N GLY A 253 13.79 1.02 0.17
CA GLY A 253 14.32 0.46 -1.06
C GLY A 253 14.32 1.45 -2.24
N PHE A 254 13.36 2.38 -2.31
CA PHE A 254 13.38 3.45 -3.32
C PHE A 254 14.58 4.39 -3.14
N ILE A 255 14.90 4.75 -1.88
CA ILE A 255 16.10 5.54 -1.57
C ILE A 255 17.36 4.75 -1.97
N LYS A 256 17.42 3.46 -1.64
CA LYS A 256 18.55 2.59 -2.00
C LYS A 256 18.73 2.48 -3.52
N GLU A 257 17.64 2.33 -4.26
CA GLU A 257 17.64 2.30 -5.72
C GLU A 257 18.13 3.62 -6.31
N LEU A 258 17.72 4.77 -5.77
CA LEU A 258 18.24 6.09 -6.20
C LEU A 258 19.75 6.22 -5.95
N GLY A 259 20.27 5.67 -4.85
CA GLY A 259 21.69 5.78 -4.50
C GLY A 259 22.12 7.24 -4.34
N GLY A 260 23.22 7.63 -4.98
CA GLY A 260 23.71 9.03 -4.95
C GLY A 260 22.72 10.04 -5.55
N ALA A 261 21.76 9.59 -6.37
CA ALA A 261 20.70 10.42 -6.93
C ALA A 261 19.53 10.66 -5.96
N SER A 262 19.63 10.24 -4.70
CA SER A 262 18.51 10.35 -3.73
C SER A 262 18.41 11.71 -3.06
N GLY A 263 19.55 12.36 -2.78
CA GLY A 263 19.59 13.59 -1.99
C GLY A 263 18.69 14.68 -2.58
N GLY A 264 17.80 15.21 -1.75
CA GLY A 264 16.88 16.28 -2.12
C GLY A 264 15.59 15.83 -2.80
N VAL A 265 15.43 14.57 -3.23
CA VAL A 265 14.16 14.11 -3.82
C VAL A 265 13.03 14.23 -2.78
N VAL A 266 11.94 14.91 -3.14
CA VAL A 266 10.75 15.02 -2.31
C VAL A 266 9.80 13.87 -2.64
N VAL A 267 9.23 13.25 -1.61
CA VAL A 267 8.27 12.15 -1.74
C VAL A 267 7.05 12.50 -0.90
N MET A 268 5.88 12.50 -1.53
CA MET A 268 4.61 12.65 -0.82
C MET A 268 4.43 11.50 0.18
N GLN A 269 3.67 11.73 1.24
CA GLN A 269 3.46 10.81 2.34
C GLN A 269 1.97 10.74 2.66
N VAL A 270 1.46 9.54 2.92
CA VAL A 270 0.03 9.29 3.23
C VAL A 270 -0.20 8.81 4.66
N LEU A 271 0.84 8.84 5.48
CA LEU A 271 0.83 8.49 6.89
C LEU A 271 1.76 9.43 7.67
N PRO A 272 1.61 9.53 9.01
CA PRO A 272 2.55 10.20 9.89
C PRO A 272 4.00 9.71 9.71
N SER A 273 4.96 10.52 10.15
CA SER A 273 6.39 10.20 10.01
C SER A 273 6.74 8.91 10.74
N GLU A 274 7.38 7.98 10.04
CA GLU A 274 7.87 6.72 10.58
C GLU A 274 8.97 6.88 11.65
N ARG A 275 9.45 8.11 11.81
CA ARG A 275 10.45 8.50 12.82
C ARG A 275 9.82 9.17 14.03
N GLY A 276 8.54 9.53 13.96
CA GLY A 276 7.82 10.23 15.02
C GLY A 276 7.40 9.29 16.15
N LEU A 277 8.35 8.83 16.98
CA LEU A 277 8.08 7.85 18.06
C LEU A 277 7.11 8.36 19.14
N ALA A 278 6.81 9.66 19.19
CA ALA A 278 5.75 10.21 20.03
C ALA A 278 4.34 9.83 19.52
N HIS A 279 4.20 9.48 18.25
CA HIS A 279 2.95 9.06 17.66
C HIS A 279 2.63 7.60 18.02
N PRO A 280 1.50 7.27 18.66
CA PRO A 280 1.21 5.93 19.17
C PRO A 280 1.31 4.81 18.13
N LEU A 281 0.78 5.03 16.93
CA LEU A 281 0.88 4.07 15.82
C LEU A 281 2.35 3.75 15.46
N VAL A 282 3.21 4.77 15.43
CA VAL A 282 4.63 4.63 15.04
C VAL A 282 5.40 3.95 16.17
N LYS A 283 5.08 4.28 17.43
CA LYS A 283 5.64 3.63 18.61
C LYS A 283 5.33 2.13 18.61
N GLU A 284 4.08 1.75 18.40
CA GLU A 284 3.66 0.34 18.33
C GLU A 284 4.36 -0.42 17.20
N ALA A 285 4.40 0.16 16.00
CA ALA A 285 5.12 -0.43 14.89
C ALA A 285 6.62 -0.60 15.19
N SER A 286 7.25 0.39 15.83
CA SER A 286 8.67 0.34 16.24
C SER A 286 8.93 -0.75 17.27
N ASP A 287 8.06 -0.90 18.26
CA ASP A 287 8.21 -1.93 19.29
C ASP A 287 8.09 -3.34 18.71
N LEU A 288 7.12 -3.57 17.82
CA LEU A 288 6.95 -4.86 17.14
C LEU A 288 8.10 -5.16 16.17
N ALA A 289 8.59 -4.14 15.45
CA ALA A 289 9.74 -4.27 14.56
C ALA A 289 11.03 -4.63 15.34
N LYS A 290 11.25 -4.01 16.50
CA LYS A 290 12.36 -4.34 17.41
C LYS A 290 12.29 -5.79 17.91
N ALA A 291 11.11 -6.23 18.34
CA ALA A 291 10.88 -7.60 18.80
C ALA A 291 11.14 -8.67 17.70
N LYS A 292 11.13 -8.29 16.43
CA LYS A 292 11.32 -9.16 15.27
C LYS A 292 12.72 -9.07 14.64
N GLY A 293 13.69 -8.46 15.33
CA GLY A 293 15.09 -8.38 14.89
C GLY A 293 15.52 -6.99 14.44
N ASP A 294 14.97 -5.95 15.08
CA ASP A 294 15.34 -4.54 14.83
C ASP A 294 15.15 -4.09 13.37
N ILE A 295 13.99 -4.44 12.81
CA ILE A 295 13.61 -4.03 11.46
C ILE A 295 13.46 -2.50 11.42
N GLU A 296 14.17 -1.84 10.50
CA GLU A 296 14.02 -0.39 10.31
C GLU A 296 12.63 -0.07 9.73
N LEU A 297 11.94 0.90 10.34
CA LEU A 297 10.66 1.39 9.81
C LEU A 297 10.87 2.21 8.55
N SER A 298 9.93 2.06 7.63
CA SER A 298 9.77 2.90 6.44
C SER A 298 8.31 3.34 6.30
N PRO A 299 8.01 4.36 5.48
CA PRO A 299 6.62 4.73 5.22
C PRO A 299 5.81 3.58 4.61
N ALA A 300 6.38 2.83 3.66
CA ALA A 300 5.73 1.65 3.07
C ALA A 300 5.47 0.54 4.10
N LEU A 301 6.38 0.32 5.05
CA LEU A 301 6.14 -0.60 6.17
C LEU A 301 4.96 -0.13 7.02
N LEU A 302 4.90 1.16 7.37
CA LEU A 302 3.75 1.71 8.09
C LEU A 302 2.42 1.59 7.30
N GLU A 303 2.44 1.72 5.97
CA GLU A 303 1.26 1.49 5.13
C GLU A 303 0.73 0.06 5.31
N GLY A 304 1.62 -0.93 5.23
CA GLY A 304 1.28 -2.34 5.47
C GLY A 304 0.79 -2.61 6.90
N PHE A 305 1.37 -1.92 7.87
CA PHE A 305 0.99 -2.01 9.28
C PHE A 305 -0.43 -1.48 9.52
N VAL A 306 -0.73 -0.25 9.08
CA VAL A 306 -2.05 0.38 9.23
C VAL A 306 -3.13 -0.40 8.49
N ALA A 307 -2.87 -0.79 7.24
CA ALA A 307 -3.80 -1.58 6.43
C ALA A 307 -4.20 -2.89 7.13
N THR A 308 -3.23 -3.59 7.72
CA THR A 308 -3.49 -4.83 8.44
C THR A 308 -4.20 -4.59 9.77
N LYS A 309 -3.95 -3.48 10.47
CA LYS A 309 -4.73 -3.12 11.67
C LYS A 309 -6.21 -2.89 11.34
N VAL A 310 -6.52 -2.25 10.21
CA VAL A 310 -7.90 -2.09 9.72
C VAL A 310 -8.54 -3.44 9.44
N LEU A 311 -7.85 -4.35 8.74
CA LEU A 311 -8.32 -5.72 8.52
C LEU A 311 -8.59 -6.45 9.85
N VAL A 312 -7.65 -6.42 10.78
CA VAL A 312 -7.75 -7.07 12.10
C VAL A 312 -8.95 -6.57 12.88
N GLU A 313 -9.16 -5.26 12.91
CA GLU A 313 -10.31 -4.66 13.57
C GLU A 313 -11.62 -5.08 12.91
N ALA A 314 -11.68 -5.06 11.58
CA ALA A 314 -12.87 -5.51 10.84
C ALA A 314 -13.17 -7.00 11.08
N LEU A 315 -12.15 -7.86 11.17
CA LEU A 315 -12.30 -9.27 11.52
C LEU A 315 -12.81 -9.46 12.96
N ARG A 316 -12.34 -8.66 13.93
CA ARG A 316 -12.85 -8.71 15.31
C ARG A 316 -14.34 -8.40 15.35
N ARG A 317 -14.76 -7.33 14.64
CA ARG A 317 -16.17 -6.90 14.54
C ARG A 317 -17.04 -7.89 13.77
N ALA A 318 -16.48 -8.54 12.76
CA ALA A 318 -17.18 -9.60 12.03
C ALA A 318 -17.56 -10.77 12.97
N GLY A 319 -16.86 -10.96 14.09
CA GLY A 319 -17.14 -11.95 15.12
C GLY A 319 -16.54 -13.34 14.81
N PRO A 320 -16.83 -14.35 15.65
CA PRO A 320 -16.30 -15.71 15.47
C PRO A 320 -16.69 -16.32 14.12
N LYS A 321 -15.80 -17.08 13.48
CA LYS A 321 -16.01 -17.66 12.14
C LYS A 321 -16.40 -16.59 11.10
N PRO A 322 -15.52 -15.61 10.84
CA PRO A 322 -15.83 -14.52 9.92
C PRO A 322 -16.04 -15.06 8.50
N THR A 323 -17.04 -14.52 7.81
CA THR A 323 -17.32 -14.78 6.40
C THR A 323 -17.16 -13.49 5.61
N ARG A 324 -17.09 -13.60 4.27
CA ARG A 324 -17.10 -12.43 3.37
C ARG A 324 -18.24 -11.46 3.69
N ALA A 325 -19.46 -11.99 3.86
CA ALA A 325 -20.64 -11.18 4.16
C ALA A 325 -20.55 -10.47 5.53
N ARG A 326 -20.06 -11.17 6.57
CA ARG A 326 -19.91 -10.57 7.91
C ARG A 326 -18.79 -9.53 7.94
N LEU A 327 -17.71 -9.76 7.20
CA LEU A 327 -16.62 -8.80 7.05
C LEU A 327 -17.09 -7.55 6.29
N LEU A 328 -17.84 -7.70 5.20
CA LEU A 328 -18.45 -6.58 4.49
C LEU A 328 -19.40 -5.79 5.38
N ALA A 329 -20.26 -6.45 6.16
CA ALA A 329 -21.16 -5.78 7.09
C ALA A 329 -20.37 -4.95 8.13
N ALA A 330 -19.31 -5.54 8.71
CA ALA A 330 -18.44 -4.83 9.66
C ALA A 330 -17.70 -3.64 9.04
N LEU A 331 -17.35 -3.71 7.75
CA LEU A 331 -16.68 -2.63 7.04
C LEU A 331 -17.63 -1.51 6.59
N ASN A 332 -18.92 -1.77 6.40
CA ASN A 332 -19.89 -0.74 5.99
C ASN A 332 -20.38 0.15 7.15
N ASP A 333 -20.06 -0.21 8.39
CA ASP A 333 -20.28 0.61 9.60
C ASP A 333 -18.98 0.63 10.42
N PHE A 334 -17.97 1.28 9.85
CA PHE A 334 -16.60 1.20 10.35
C PHE A 334 -16.09 2.58 10.75
N ARG A 335 -15.58 2.67 11.97
CA ARG A 335 -14.83 3.81 12.49
C ARG A 335 -13.77 3.26 13.43
N TYR A 336 -12.52 3.54 13.14
CA TYR A 336 -11.39 2.98 13.85
C TYR A 336 -10.19 3.91 13.81
N ASP A 337 -9.58 4.15 14.97
CA ASP A 337 -8.29 4.82 15.06
C ASP A 337 -7.18 3.76 15.25
N PRO A 338 -6.33 3.51 14.23
CA PRO A 338 -5.18 2.62 14.36
C PRO A 338 -4.07 3.23 15.25
N GLY A 339 -4.20 4.50 15.66
CA GLY A 339 -3.41 5.17 16.68
C GLY A 339 -3.10 6.63 16.30
N GLY A 340 -3.11 7.52 17.29
CA GLY A 340 -2.66 8.91 17.14
C GLY A 340 -3.65 9.85 16.44
N GLY A 341 -4.95 9.53 16.45
CA GLY A 341 -5.99 10.35 15.83
C GLY A 341 -6.13 10.11 14.33
N LEU A 342 -5.55 9.03 13.80
CA LEU A 342 -5.58 8.70 12.37
C LEU A 342 -6.87 7.95 12.02
N GLU A 343 -8.02 8.59 12.22
CA GLU A 343 -9.31 7.93 12.05
C GLU A 343 -9.50 7.39 10.60
N VAL A 344 -9.79 6.09 10.51
CA VAL A 344 -10.28 5.41 9.33
C VAL A 344 -11.79 5.24 9.49
N SER A 345 -12.57 5.72 8.53
CA SER A 345 -14.02 5.54 8.56
C SER A 345 -14.59 5.13 7.21
N TYR A 346 -15.66 4.33 7.25
CA TYR A 346 -16.41 3.87 6.10
C TYR A 346 -17.91 3.94 6.37
N SER A 347 -18.68 4.21 5.32
CA SER A 347 -20.13 4.13 5.26
C SER A 347 -20.55 3.53 3.91
N PRO A 348 -21.81 3.11 3.71
CA PRO A 348 -22.24 2.55 2.43
C PRO A 348 -22.12 3.52 1.24
N GLN A 349 -21.88 4.81 1.51
CA GLN A 349 -21.70 5.86 0.50
C GLN A 349 -20.25 6.38 0.41
N ASP A 350 -19.36 5.97 1.31
CA ASP A 350 -17.96 6.42 1.34
C ASP A 350 -17.02 5.36 1.91
N HIS A 351 -16.13 4.86 1.06
CA HIS A 351 -15.09 3.89 1.40
C HIS A 351 -13.67 4.49 1.27
N THR A 352 -13.52 5.80 1.52
CA THR A 352 -12.26 6.52 1.29
C THR A 352 -11.20 6.26 2.37
N GLY A 353 -11.59 6.04 3.61
CA GLY A 353 -10.65 5.84 4.72
C GLY A 353 -10.03 7.14 5.20
N ILE A 354 -8.70 7.25 5.15
CA ILE A 354 -7.95 8.37 5.74
C ILE A 354 -7.82 9.53 4.74
N ASP A 355 -7.96 10.75 5.26
CA ASP A 355 -7.62 11.98 4.55
C ASP A 355 -6.37 12.66 5.14
N TYR A 356 -5.20 12.05 4.92
CA TYR A 356 -3.89 12.52 5.37
C TYR A 356 -2.92 12.58 4.19
N VAL A 357 -2.36 13.77 3.95
CA VAL A 357 -1.26 13.97 3.00
C VAL A 357 -0.22 14.88 3.63
N ASP A 358 1.03 14.48 3.50
CA ASP A 358 2.21 15.19 3.97
C ASP A 358 3.33 15.00 2.93
N LEU A 359 4.49 15.56 3.18
CA LEU A 359 5.65 15.41 2.31
C LEU A 359 6.92 15.16 3.13
N SER A 360 7.90 14.58 2.48
CA SER A 360 9.22 14.37 3.05
C SER A 360 10.28 14.64 2.00
N ILE A 361 11.45 15.08 2.43
CA ILE A 361 12.63 15.21 1.58
C ILE A 361 13.64 14.13 1.96
N ILE A 362 14.26 13.50 0.96
CA ILE A 362 15.30 12.50 1.19
C ILE A 362 16.62 13.22 1.51
N SER A 363 17.15 12.97 2.71
CA SER A 363 18.40 13.57 3.20
C SER A 363 19.14 12.59 4.10
N GLY A 364 20.44 12.36 3.82
CA GLY A 364 21.24 11.39 4.57
C GLY A 364 20.72 9.96 4.46
N GLY A 365 20.16 9.59 3.29
CA GLY A 365 19.64 8.25 3.03
C GLY A 365 18.31 7.94 3.73
N ARG A 366 17.59 8.94 4.24
CA ARG A 366 16.32 8.76 4.98
C ARG A 366 15.31 9.82 4.58
N PHE A 367 14.02 9.52 4.78
CA PHE A 367 12.97 10.52 4.71
C PHE A 367 13.06 11.47 5.92
N LYS A 368 12.99 12.78 5.66
CA LYS A 368 12.92 13.83 6.68
C LYS A 368 11.73 14.74 6.38
N ARG A 369 11.02 15.16 7.42
CA ARG A 369 9.88 16.08 7.33
C ARG A 369 10.20 17.35 8.08
#